data_AF-D7GH70-F1
#
_entry.id   AF-D7GH70-F1
#
_cell.length_a   1.000
_cell.length_b   1.000
_cell.length_c   1.000
_cell.angle_alpha   90.00
_cell.angle_beta   90.00
_cell.angle_gamma   90.00
#
_symmetry.space_group_name_H-M   'P 1'
#
loop_
_entity.id
_entity.type
_entity.pdbx_description
1 polymer ?
#
loop_
_entity_poly.entity_id
_entity_poly.type
_entity_poly.pdbx_seq_one_letter_code
_entity_poly.pdbx_strand_id
1 'polypeptide(L)'
;MPSTIDLTTRKRHQDCICAGLAGIDRRIKSEHNQDPRKQIVKALRPLIDCQRLYKNTDPHGKRLANQTFITRIDIDEDEEATLHLAEPFAITASPKTHIKGSNTSEIVEHRGFEPLTYGLQSHRSTN
;
A
#
# COMPACT_ATOMS: atom_id res chain seq x y z
N MET A 1 2.59 -60.99 -15.91
CA MET A 1 1.12 -61.07 -15.85
C MET A 1 0.58 -59.65 -15.77
N PRO A 2 -0.22 -59.17 -16.73
CA PRO A 2 -0.69 -57.79 -16.71
C PRO A 2 -1.83 -57.68 -15.68
N SER A 3 -1.69 -56.75 -14.74
CA SER A 3 -2.70 -56.47 -13.72
C SER A 3 -3.90 -55.79 -14.37
N THR A 4 -4.85 -56.56 -14.90
CA THR A 4 -6.10 -56.05 -15.46
C THR A 4 -6.96 -55.53 -14.32
N ILE A 5 -6.90 -54.22 -14.06
CA ILE A 5 -7.77 -53.55 -13.09
C ILE A 5 -9.21 -53.74 -13.55
N ASP A 6 -10.06 -54.27 -12.67
CA ASP A 6 -11.46 -54.53 -12.95
C ASP A 6 -12.23 -53.23 -13.29
N LEU A 7 -13.17 -53.34 -14.23
CA LEU A 7 -13.94 -52.20 -14.76
C LEU A 7 -14.72 -51.48 -13.65
N THR A 8 -15.20 -52.20 -12.64
CA THR A 8 -15.92 -51.60 -11.50
C THR A 8 -15.00 -50.74 -10.64
N THR A 9 -13.75 -51.19 -10.44
CA THR A 9 -12.72 -50.44 -9.70
C THR A 9 -12.33 -49.17 -10.47
N ARG A 10 -12.19 -49.27 -11.80
CA ARG A 10 -11.94 -48.10 -12.64
C ARG A 10 -13.10 -47.10 -12.59
N LYS A 11 -14.33 -47.59 -12.66
CA LYS A 11 -15.53 -46.73 -12.58
C LYS A 11 -15.61 -46.02 -11.23
N ARG A 12 -15.35 -46.72 -10.12
CA ARG A 12 -15.30 -46.11 -8.79
C ARG A 12 -14.26 -44.99 -8.69
N HIS A 13 -13.05 -45.20 -9.24
CA HIS A 13 -12.04 -44.15 -9.28
C HIS A 13 -12.47 -42.95 -10.14
N GLN A 14 -13.11 -43.20 -11.28
CA GLN A 14 -13.67 -42.13 -12.12
C GLN A 14 -14.72 -41.33 -11.36
N ASP A 15 -15.67 -41.99 -10.70
CA ASP A 15 -16.72 -41.33 -9.92
C ASP A 15 -16.14 -40.48 -8.79
N CYS A 16 -15.10 -40.98 -8.10
CA CYS A 16 -14.36 -40.22 -7.09
C CYS A 16 -13.67 -38.97 -7.68
N ILE A 17 -13.03 -39.09 -8.84
CA ILE A 17 -12.38 -37.97 -9.51
C ILE A 17 -13.43 -36.93 -9.95
N CYS A 18 -14.54 -37.37 -10.53
CA CYS A 18 -15.64 -36.49 -10.95
C CYS A 18 -16.22 -35.71 -9.77
N ALA A 19 -16.45 -36.37 -8.63
CA ALA A 19 -16.92 -35.72 -7.41
C ALA A 19 -15.90 -34.70 -6.87
N GLY A 20 -14.61 -35.04 -6.90
CA GLY A 20 -13.53 -34.13 -6.50
C GLY A 20 -13.47 -32.88 -7.39
N LEU A 21 -13.54 -33.06 -8.72
CA LEU A 21 -13.55 -31.96 -9.68
C LEU A 21 -14.78 -31.06 -9.52
N ALA A 22 -15.97 -31.63 -9.30
CA ALA A 22 -17.17 -30.85 -9.03
C ALA A 22 -17.04 -30.02 -7.74
N GLY A 23 -16.39 -30.57 -6.71
CA GLY A 23 -16.08 -29.85 -5.48
C GLY A 23 -15.12 -28.68 -5.71
N ILE A 24 -14.05 -28.90 -6.47
CA ILE A 24 -13.07 -27.86 -6.84
C ILE A 24 -13.74 -26.76 -7.68
N ASP A 25 -14.51 -27.12 -8.70
CA ASP A 25 -15.20 -26.16 -9.57
C ASP A 25 -16.20 -25.30 -8.79
N ARG A 26 -16.97 -25.91 -7.87
CA ARG A 26 -17.86 -25.17 -6.97
C ARG A 26 -17.09 -24.17 -6.10
N ARG A 27 -15.92 -24.58 -5.58
CA ARG A 27 -15.09 -23.74 -4.73
C ARG A 27 -14.49 -22.57 -5.52
N ILE A 28 -13.91 -22.84 -6.70
CA ILE A 28 -13.42 -21.80 -7.60
C ILE A 28 -14.53 -20.81 -7.94
N LYS A 29 -15.73 -21.28 -8.33
CA LYS A 29 -16.87 -20.41 -8.62
C LYS A 29 -17.30 -19.59 -7.40
N SER A 30 -17.28 -20.17 -6.21
CA SER A 30 -17.64 -19.46 -4.98
C SER A 30 -16.64 -18.35 -4.61
N GLU A 31 -15.35 -18.59 -4.82
CA GLU A 31 -14.27 -17.64 -4.56
C GLU A 31 -14.15 -16.58 -5.68
N HIS A 32 -14.43 -16.98 -6.93
CA HIS A 32 -14.35 -16.15 -8.14
C HIS A 32 -15.61 -15.32 -8.43
N ASN A 33 -16.62 -15.34 -7.54
CA ASN A 33 -17.84 -14.55 -7.68
C ASN A 33 -17.62 -13.02 -7.58
N GLN A 34 -16.42 -12.57 -7.24
CA GLN A 34 -16.07 -11.16 -7.28
C GLN A 34 -15.30 -10.85 -8.55
N ASP A 35 -15.87 -9.96 -9.36
CA ASP A 35 -15.20 -9.34 -10.50
C ASP A 35 -13.79 -8.87 -10.09
N PRO A 36 -12.71 -9.42 -10.69
CA PRO A 36 -11.34 -9.05 -10.34
C PRO A 36 -11.09 -7.54 -10.39
N ARG A 37 -11.78 -6.81 -11.29
CA ARG A 37 -11.71 -5.35 -11.34
C ARG A 37 -12.31 -4.70 -10.10
N LYS A 38 -13.44 -5.22 -9.60
CA LYS A 38 -14.05 -4.73 -8.34
C LYS A 38 -13.15 -4.99 -7.14
N GLN A 39 -12.46 -6.12 -7.09
CA GLN A 39 -11.49 -6.41 -6.03
C GLN A 39 -10.33 -5.41 -6.04
N ILE A 40 -9.75 -5.15 -7.21
CA ILE A 40 -8.66 -4.16 -7.37
C ILE A 40 -9.15 -2.77 -6.97
N VAL A 41 -10.31 -2.33 -7.46
CA VAL A 41 -10.90 -1.03 -7.07
C VAL A 41 -11.13 -0.94 -5.57
N LYS A 42 -11.59 -2.02 -4.93
CA LYS A 42 -11.77 -2.08 -3.47
C LYS A 42 -10.43 -1.97 -2.73
N ALA A 43 -9.39 -2.66 -3.22
CA ALA A 43 -8.05 -2.64 -2.62
C ALA A 43 -7.33 -1.30 -2.80
N LEU A 44 -7.61 -0.57 -3.89
CA LEU A 44 -7.01 0.75 -4.15
C LEU A 44 -7.77 1.92 -3.51
N ARG A 45 -9.01 1.70 -3.06
CA ARG A 45 -9.83 2.74 -2.43
C ARG A 45 -9.18 3.40 -1.21
N PRO A 46 -8.48 2.67 -0.31
CA PRO A 46 -7.73 3.28 0.78
C PRO A 46 -6.70 4.31 0.33
N LEU A 47 -6.02 4.11 -0.81
CA LEU A 47 -5.05 5.08 -1.34
C LEU A 47 -5.71 6.41 -1.71
N ILE A 48 -6.92 6.35 -2.29
CA ILE A 48 -7.73 7.53 -2.62
C ILE A 48 -8.14 8.25 -1.35
N ASP A 49 -8.53 7.51 -0.31
CA ASP A 49 -8.93 8.10 0.97
C ASP A 49 -7.72 8.71 1.72
N CYS A 50 -6.54 8.08 1.68
CA CYS A 50 -5.29 8.64 2.20
C CYS A 50 -4.90 9.94 1.46
N GLN A 51 -5.02 9.99 0.14
CA GLN A 51 -4.75 11.20 -0.64
C GLN A 51 -5.69 12.35 -0.23
N ARG A 52 -6.99 12.06 -0.07
CA ARG A 52 -7.98 13.05 0.38
C ARG A 52 -7.68 13.53 1.79
N LEU A 53 -7.31 12.62 2.70
CA LEU A 53 -6.90 12.95 4.06
C LEU A 53 -5.71 13.92 4.05
N TYR A 54 -4.64 13.56 3.33
CA TYR A 54 -3.42 14.38 3.25
C TYR A 54 -3.67 15.78 2.70
N LYS A 55 -4.58 15.90 1.71
CA LYS A 55 -4.95 17.18 1.12
C LYS A 55 -5.70 18.10 2.09
N ASN A 56 -6.59 17.53 2.91
CA ASN A 56 -7.54 18.30 3.72
C ASN A 56 -7.09 18.48 5.18
N THR A 57 -6.07 17.74 5.63
CA THR A 57 -5.59 17.82 7.00
C THR A 57 -4.68 19.04 7.22
N ASP A 58 -4.58 19.47 8.47
CA ASP A 58 -3.73 20.56 8.90
C ASP A 58 -2.22 20.21 8.80
N PRO A 59 -1.30 21.16 9.00
CA PRO A 59 0.14 20.90 8.93
C PRO A 59 0.62 19.77 9.86
N HIS A 60 0.04 19.64 11.05
CA HIS A 60 0.38 18.57 11.99
C HIS A 60 -0.09 17.21 11.48
N GLY A 61 -1.31 17.12 10.95
CA GLY A 61 -1.82 15.91 10.31
C GLY A 61 -0.99 15.49 9.10
N LYS A 62 -0.46 16.44 8.32
CA LYS A 62 0.47 16.14 7.22
C LYS A 62 1.80 15.56 7.72
N ARG A 63 2.33 16.06 8.84
CA ARG A 63 3.55 15.49 9.46
C ARG A 63 3.33 14.07 9.91
N LEU A 64 2.22 13.82 10.61
CA LEU A 64 1.88 12.48 11.08
C LEU A 64 1.69 11.51 9.91
N ALA A 65 1.01 11.96 8.85
CA ALA A 65 0.86 11.18 7.63
C ALA A 65 2.22 10.88 6.99
N ASN A 66 3.12 11.86 6.87
CA ASN A 66 4.46 11.65 6.31
C ASN A 66 5.25 10.63 7.13
N GLN A 67 5.18 10.65 8.46
CA GLN A 67 5.85 9.66 9.31
C GLN A 67 5.24 8.27 9.22
N THR A 68 3.94 8.20 8.97
CA THR A 68 3.23 6.92 8.84
C THR A 68 3.50 6.29 7.48
N PHE A 69 3.54 7.09 6.42
CA PHE A 69 3.65 6.62 5.04
C PHE A 69 5.08 6.51 4.51
N ILE A 70 6.01 7.30 5.05
CA ILE A 70 7.39 7.40 4.55
C ILE A 70 8.36 7.00 5.66
N THR A 71 9.18 5.99 5.40
CA THR A 71 10.23 5.54 6.31
C THR A 71 11.52 6.33 6.14
N ARG A 72 11.82 6.75 4.90
CA ARG A 72 13.05 7.46 4.57
C ARG A 72 12.89 8.31 3.30
N ILE A 73 13.62 9.40 3.23
CA ILE A 73 13.80 10.20 2.02
C ILE A 73 15.29 10.27 1.75
N ASP A 74 15.72 9.78 0.59
CA ASP A 74 17.08 9.93 0.10
C ASP A 74 17.13 11.08 -0.88
N ILE A 75 18.11 11.97 -0.74
CA ILE A 75 18.38 13.05 -1.68
C ILE A 75 19.76 12.78 -2.25
N ASP A 76 19.87 12.64 -3.57
CA ASP A 76 21.14 12.41 -4.25
C ASP A 76 21.86 13.73 -4.63
N GLU A 77 23.06 13.60 -5.18
CA GLU A 77 23.91 14.74 -5.59
C GLU A 77 23.27 15.57 -6.72
N ASP A 78 22.33 15.00 -7.46
CA ASP A 78 21.61 15.65 -8.56
C ASP A 78 20.33 16.37 -8.08
N GLU A 79 20.17 16.54 -6.77
CA GLU A 79 18.98 17.10 -6.12
C GLU A 79 17.71 16.26 -6.36
N GLU A 80 17.82 14.95 -6.64
CA GLU A 80 16.67 14.08 -6.79
C GLU A 80 16.30 13.42 -5.46
N ALA A 81 15.05 13.62 -5.03
CA ALA A 81 14.49 12.88 -3.91
C ALA A 81 13.92 11.53 -4.32
N THR A 82 14.26 10.51 -3.55
CA THR A 82 13.65 9.18 -3.61
C THR A 82 12.94 8.89 -2.28
N LEU A 83 11.64 8.62 -2.34
CA LEU A 83 10.82 8.29 -1.17
C LEU A 83 10.81 6.78 -0.92
N HIS A 84 11.09 6.36 0.31
CA HIS A 84 10.89 4.99 0.77
C HIS A 84 9.58 4.91 1.54
N LEU A 85 8.62 4.17 1.00
CA LEU A 85 7.31 4.03 1.61
C LEU A 85 7.31 2.94 2.69
N ALA A 86 6.53 3.14 3.74
CA ALA A 86 6.28 2.12 4.75
C ALA A 86 5.41 0.99 4.19
N GLU A 87 5.59 -0.23 4.68
CA GLU A 87 4.62 -1.31 4.42
C GLU A 87 3.21 -0.89 4.90
N PRO A 88 2.14 -1.19 4.16
CA PRO A 88 2.05 -2.07 2.99
C PRO A 88 2.33 -1.40 1.62
N PHE A 89 2.78 -0.14 1.61
CA PHE A 89 2.91 0.67 0.40
C PHE A 89 4.27 0.51 -0.30
N ALA A 90 5.22 -0.21 0.31
CA ALA A 90 6.57 -0.41 -0.24
C ALA A 90 6.57 -1.13 -1.61
N ILE A 91 5.47 -1.81 -1.97
CA ILE A 91 5.30 -2.50 -3.26
C ILE A 91 5.27 -1.50 -4.43
N THR A 92 4.85 -0.25 -4.20
CA THR A 92 4.80 0.77 -5.24
C THR A 92 6.15 1.47 -5.35
N ALA A 93 6.75 1.47 -6.54
CA ALA A 93 7.95 2.25 -6.81
C ALA A 93 7.64 3.76 -6.69
N SER A 94 8.37 4.45 -5.82
CA SER A 94 8.29 5.91 -5.73
C SER A 94 9.02 6.55 -6.90
N PRO A 95 8.39 7.46 -7.65
CA PRO A 95 9.10 8.24 -8.65
C PRO A 95 10.14 9.13 -7.98
N LYS A 96 11.29 9.32 -8.63
CA LYS A 96 12.23 10.37 -8.25
C LYS A 96 11.59 11.73 -8.50
N THR A 97 11.79 12.65 -7.55
CA THR A 97 11.30 14.02 -7.66
C THR A 97 12.46 15.00 -7.59
N HIS A 98 12.68 15.76 -8.65
CA HIS A 98 13.68 16.81 -8.70
C HIS A 98 13.33 17.92 -7.71
N ILE A 99 14.16 18.12 -6.68
CA ILE A 99 13.98 19.15 -5.66
C ILE A 99 14.83 20.35 -6.04
N LYS A 100 14.36 21.14 -7.01
CA LYS A 100 14.98 22.44 -7.26
C LYS A 100 14.64 23.41 -6.13
N GLY A 101 15.66 24.01 -5.53
CA GLY A 101 15.51 24.96 -4.44
C GLY A 101 14.49 26.08 -4.72
N SER A 102 13.71 26.39 -3.67
CA SER A 102 12.79 27.53 -3.53
C SER A 102 11.36 27.33 -4.06
N ASN A 103 10.58 26.54 -3.33
CA ASN A 103 9.21 26.95 -3.00
C ASN A 103 9.21 27.38 -1.53
N THR A 104 9.18 28.68 -1.25
CA THR A 104 9.11 29.25 0.12
C THR A 104 7.73 29.11 0.77
N SER A 105 6.80 28.43 0.12
CA SER A 105 5.49 28.16 0.72
C SER A 105 5.65 27.15 1.86
N GLU A 106 5.38 27.56 3.09
CA GLU A 106 5.30 26.66 4.23
C GLU A 106 4.11 25.70 4.05
N ILE A 107 4.37 24.52 3.47
CA ILE A 107 3.33 23.49 3.31
C ILE A 107 3.04 22.79 4.66
N VAL A 108 3.99 22.84 5.61
CA VAL A 108 4.03 21.98 6.80
C VAL A 108 4.49 22.67 8.11
N GLU A 109 4.53 23.99 8.30
CA GLU A 109 5.26 24.64 9.43
C GLU A 109 6.70 24.09 9.62
N HIS A 110 7.53 24.65 10.49
CA HIS A 110 8.88 24.10 10.76
C HIS A 110 9.02 23.43 12.14
N ARG A 111 8.06 23.64 13.05
CA ARG A 111 8.13 23.18 14.45
C ARG A 111 7.94 21.67 14.58
N GLY A 112 8.69 21.02 15.48
CA GLY A 112 8.53 19.59 15.81
C GLY A 112 7.19 19.27 16.49
N PHE A 113 7.06 18.11 17.14
CA PHE A 113 5.84 17.73 17.87
C PHE A 113 5.63 18.47 19.19
N GLU A 114 6.48 19.44 19.51
CA GLU A 114 6.36 20.17 20.76
C GLU A 114 5.11 21.06 20.73
N PRO A 115 4.18 20.90 21.69
CA PRO A 115 3.06 21.81 21.84
C PRO A 115 3.57 23.23 22.08
N LEU A 116 2.78 24.24 21.69
CA LEU A 116 3.02 25.64 22.05
C LEU A 116 3.01 25.79 23.58
N THR A 117 4.13 25.51 24.22
CA THR A 117 4.39 26.07 25.54
C THR A 117 4.70 27.54 25.28
N TYR A 118 3.87 28.42 25.82
CA TYR A 118 3.97 29.88 25.66
C TYR A 118 5.27 30.49 26.23
N GLY A 119 6.28 29.68 26.58
CA GLY A 119 7.40 30.08 27.42
C GLY A 119 8.71 30.45 26.73
N LEU A 120 8.94 30.11 25.46
CA LEU A 120 10.27 30.27 24.85
C LEU A 120 10.22 30.73 23.39
N GLN A 121 9.66 31.92 23.14
CA GLN A 121 9.89 32.68 21.90
C GLN A 121 11.02 33.69 22.09
N SER A 122 12.26 33.21 22.13
CA SER A 122 13.49 34.00 21.95
C SER A 122 14.61 32.96 21.88
N HIS A 123 15.31 32.70 20.78
CA HIS A 123 16.04 33.61 19.92
C HIS A 123 16.20 32.99 18.53
N ARG A 124 15.95 33.75 17.47
CA ARG A 124 16.33 33.39 16.11
C ARG A 124 17.80 33.79 15.93
N SER A 125 18.70 32.82 15.73
CA SER A 125 20.08 33.10 15.31
C SER A 125 20.06 33.49 13.84
N THR A 126 20.47 34.71 13.52
CA THR A 126 20.79 35.14 12.16
C THR A 126 22.23 34.75 11.87
N ASN A 127 22.43 33.88 10.88
CA ASN A 127 23.68 33.77 10.13
C ASN A 127 23.39 34.09 8.68
#